data_AF-A0A8H8XP91-F1
#
_entry.id   AF-A0A8H8XP91-F1
#
_cell.length_a   1.000
_cell.length_b   1.000
_cell.length_c   1.000
_cell.angle_alpha   90.00
_cell.angle_beta   90.00
_cell.angle_gamma   90.00
#
_symmetry.space_group_name_H-M   'P 1'
#
loop_
_entity.id
_entity.type
_entity.pdbx_description
1 polymer ?
#
loop_
_entity_poly.entity_id
_entity_poly.type
_entity_poly.pdbx_seq_one_letter_code
_entity_poly.pdbx_strand_id
1 'polypeptide(L)'
;MSAEIKFLNDVAKPWDELNSFLAERYALQPDISDVTVRASSIATAIKHQVDVLAFDRKCRPKKIQSEVNGESEAARLMSDVSDAAKHVFLDDHRRQNNIFVAAMFEVNAEGDFRFIRNGVFVEHASLGCQDFMAASLSAIDYWSKKRGLNIAWSGSVREASNKFFPTAFLYFDPRFCIHMSTARIMFYRRDDAGNIMLFDPEVVRFEVRKTSPRG
;
A
#
# COMPACT_ATOMS: atom_id res chain seq x y z
N MET A 1 -17.79 -2.83 22.47
CA MET A 1 -17.43 -1.99 21.30
C MET A 1 -18.03 -2.65 20.07
N SER A 2 -18.78 -1.93 19.23
CA SER A 2 -19.36 -2.50 17.99
C SER A 2 -18.24 -3.06 17.10
N ALA A 3 -18.51 -4.18 16.42
CA ALA A 3 -17.60 -4.76 15.43
C ALA A 3 -17.22 -3.76 14.32
N GLU A 4 -18.11 -2.82 14.01
CA GLU A 4 -17.90 -1.75 13.02
C GLU A 4 -16.90 -0.71 13.54
N ILE A 5 -17.04 -0.29 14.80
CA ILE A 5 -16.09 0.65 15.42
C ILE A 5 -14.70 0.04 15.46
N LYS A 6 -14.60 -1.24 15.80
CA LYS A 6 -13.32 -1.96 15.79
C LYS A 6 -12.74 -2.03 14.37
N PHE A 7 -13.56 -2.35 13.36
CA PHE A 7 -13.10 -2.38 11.97
C PHE A 7 -12.62 -1.00 11.48
N LEU A 8 -13.34 0.06 11.81
CA LEU A 8 -12.95 1.43 11.47
C LEU A 8 -11.61 1.82 12.13
N ASN A 9 -11.44 1.51 13.41
CA ASN A 9 -10.24 1.87 14.15
C ASN A 9 -9.02 1.03 13.78
N ASP A 10 -9.20 -0.27 13.54
CA ASP A 10 -8.09 -1.20 13.32
C ASP A 10 -7.69 -1.27 11.83
N VAL A 11 -8.60 -0.91 10.92
CA VAL A 11 -8.38 -1.06 9.47
C VAL A 11 -8.55 0.25 8.72
N ALA A 12 -9.76 0.83 8.71
CA ALA A 12 -10.08 1.95 7.82
C ALA A 12 -9.28 3.23 8.13
N LYS A 13 -9.22 3.62 9.41
CA LYS A 13 -8.49 4.81 9.85
C LYS A 13 -6.98 4.68 9.62
N PRO A 14 -6.30 3.59 10.05
CA PRO A 14 -4.88 3.39 9.73
C PRO A 14 -4.60 3.37 8.22
N TRP A 15 -5.51 2.82 7.42
CA TRP A 15 -5.40 2.85 5.96
C TRP A 15 -5.45 4.29 5.42
N ASP A 16 -6.40 5.12 5.86
CA ASP A 16 -6.50 6.52 5.46
C ASP A 16 -5.29 7.36 5.89
N GLU A 17 -4.79 7.12 7.10
CA GLU A 17 -3.59 7.79 7.62
C GLU A 17 -2.36 7.45 6.78
N LEU A 18 -2.19 6.16 6.44
CA LEU A 18 -1.12 5.73 5.55
C LEU A 18 -1.29 6.33 4.15
N ASN A 19 -2.49 6.26 3.58
CA ASN A 19 -2.80 6.80 2.25
C ASN A 19 -2.53 8.31 2.15
N SER A 20 -2.88 9.07 3.20
CA SER A 20 -2.58 10.49 3.30
C SER A 20 -1.08 10.75 3.34
N PHE A 21 -0.34 9.99 4.15
CA PHE A 21 1.11 10.12 4.25
C PHE A 21 1.81 9.79 2.94
N LEU A 22 1.34 8.78 2.20
CA LEU A 22 1.93 8.37 0.93
C LEU A 22 1.77 9.44 -0.18
N ALA A 23 0.77 10.32 -0.09
CA ALA A 23 0.63 11.45 -1.00
C ALA A 23 1.67 12.56 -0.74
N GLU A 24 2.41 12.49 0.36
CA GLU A 24 3.51 13.41 0.65
C GLU A 24 4.77 13.01 -0.11
N ARG A 25 5.48 14.03 -0.61
CA ARG A 25 6.66 13.88 -1.48
C ARG A 25 7.94 13.65 -0.68
N TYR A 26 7.93 12.69 0.22
CA TYR A 26 9.12 12.32 0.98
C TYR A 26 9.95 11.28 0.22
N ALA A 27 11.27 11.39 0.35
CA ALA A 27 12.18 10.31 0.04
C ALA A 27 12.05 9.27 1.16
N LEU A 28 11.73 8.03 0.79
CA LEU A 28 11.55 6.92 1.72
C LEU A 28 12.50 5.79 1.33
N GLN A 29 13.19 5.22 2.32
CA GLN A 29 14.05 4.08 2.11
C GLN A 29 13.18 2.83 1.86
N PRO A 30 13.37 2.10 0.75
CA PRO A 30 12.47 1.01 0.36
C PRO A 30 12.33 -0.11 1.40
N ASP A 31 13.44 -0.46 2.05
CA ASP A 31 13.52 -1.63 2.93
C ASP A 31 13.45 -1.27 4.43
N ILE A 32 13.59 0.02 4.77
CA ILE A 32 13.63 0.51 6.16
C ILE A 32 12.75 1.74 6.26
N SER A 33 11.43 1.51 6.26
CA SER A 33 10.45 2.57 6.40
C SER A 33 9.29 2.13 7.29
N ASP A 34 8.87 3.02 8.19
CA ASP A 34 7.64 2.91 8.99
C ASP A 34 6.41 2.59 8.12
N VAL A 35 6.46 2.96 6.83
CA VAL A 35 5.42 2.64 5.84
C VAL A 35 5.22 1.13 5.68
N THR A 36 6.29 0.34 5.58
CA THR A 36 6.20 -1.12 5.41
C THR A 36 5.64 -1.79 6.66
N VAL A 37 5.98 -1.28 7.85
CA VAL A 37 5.45 -1.73 9.14
C VAL A 37 3.95 -1.40 9.26
N ARG A 38 3.54 -0.20 8.87
CA ARG A 38 2.13 0.22 8.84
C ARG A 38 1.32 -0.63 7.87
N ALA A 39 1.84 -0.87 6.66
CA ALA A 39 1.21 -1.74 5.68
C ALA A 39 1.03 -3.18 6.22
N SER A 40 2.07 -3.75 6.82
CA SER A 40 2.02 -5.08 7.45
C SER A 40 1.01 -5.15 8.61
N SER A 41 0.88 -4.07 9.37
CA SER A 41 -0.10 -3.96 10.46
C SER A 41 -1.53 -3.93 9.92
N ILE A 42 -1.79 -3.15 8.86
CA ILE A 42 -3.10 -3.12 8.18
C ILE A 42 -3.43 -4.50 7.60
N ALA A 43 -2.48 -5.15 6.92
CA ALA A 43 -2.65 -6.49 6.36
C ALA A 43 -3.04 -7.50 7.44
N THR A 44 -2.39 -7.42 8.61
CA THR A 44 -2.67 -8.26 9.76
C THR A 44 -4.07 -7.99 10.35
N ALA A 45 -4.48 -6.74 10.47
CA ALA A 45 -5.83 -6.38 10.93
C ALA A 45 -6.92 -6.87 9.96
N ILE A 46 -6.66 -6.82 8.65
CA ILE A 46 -7.53 -7.38 7.61
C ILE A 46 -7.57 -8.91 7.70
N LYS A 47 -6.42 -9.58 7.87
CA LYS A 47 -6.35 -11.04 8.05
C LYS A 47 -7.19 -11.50 9.24
N HIS A 48 -7.12 -10.79 10.36
CA HIS A 48 -7.84 -11.15 11.59
C HIS A 48 -9.37 -11.05 11.49
N GLN A 49 -9.92 -10.50 10.40
CA GLN A 49 -11.36 -10.58 10.14
C GLN A 49 -11.85 -12.03 9.98
N VAL A 50 -10.96 -12.95 9.58
CA VAL A 50 -11.20 -14.40 9.59
C VAL A 50 -11.57 -14.89 10.99
N ASP A 51 -10.80 -14.49 12.00
CA ASP A 51 -11.02 -14.92 13.39
C ASP A 51 -12.34 -14.36 13.93
N VAL A 52 -12.65 -13.11 13.61
CA VAL A 52 -13.90 -12.48 14.03
C VAL A 52 -15.10 -13.20 13.40
N LEU A 53 -15.07 -13.45 12.09
CA LEU A 53 -16.16 -14.17 11.41
C LEU A 53 -16.27 -15.63 11.87
N ALA A 54 -15.14 -16.29 12.16
CA ALA A 54 -15.12 -17.64 12.68
C ALA A 54 -15.77 -17.73 14.06
N PHE A 55 -15.49 -16.74 14.93
CA PHE A 55 -16.14 -16.59 16.23
C PHE A 55 -17.66 -16.38 16.08
N ASP A 56 -18.08 -15.44 15.23
CA ASP A 56 -19.50 -15.14 14.98
C ASP A 56 -20.26 -16.38 14.47
N ARG A 57 -19.61 -17.19 13.62
CA ARG A 57 -20.16 -18.44 13.05
C ARG A 57 -19.93 -19.68 13.91
N LYS A 58 -19.30 -19.56 15.09
CA LYS A 58 -18.93 -20.67 15.98
C LYS A 58 -18.21 -21.82 15.26
N CYS A 59 -17.25 -21.48 14.41
CA CYS A 59 -16.48 -22.46 13.63
C CYS A 59 -14.96 -22.20 13.74
N ARG A 60 -14.15 -23.08 13.15
CA ARG A 60 -12.68 -22.95 13.21
C ARG A 60 -12.20 -21.89 12.20
N PRO A 61 -11.26 -20.99 12.58
CA PRO A 61 -10.68 -20.00 11.66
C PRO A 61 -10.15 -20.60 10.35
N LYS A 62 -9.53 -21.79 10.41
CA LYS A 62 -9.03 -22.50 9.22
C LYS A 62 -10.10 -22.75 8.15
N LYS A 63 -11.35 -22.98 8.56
CA LYS A 63 -12.47 -23.17 7.63
C LYS A 63 -12.78 -21.84 6.91
N ILE A 64 -12.93 -20.76 7.66
CA ILE A 64 -13.18 -19.42 7.11
C ILE A 64 -12.03 -18.97 6.21
N GLN A 65 -10.77 -19.19 6.61
CA GLN A 65 -9.61 -18.87 5.78
C GLN A 65 -9.66 -19.59 4.42
N SER A 66 -10.05 -20.87 4.40
CA SER A 66 -10.19 -21.62 3.15
C SER A 66 -11.29 -21.06 2.25
N GLU A 67 -12.42 -20.63 2.82
CA GLU A 67 -13.51 -19.97 2.08
C GLU A 67 -13.01 -18.64 1.49
N VAL A 68 -12.41 -17.78 2.32
CA VAL A 68 -11.90 -16.45 1.91
C VAL A 68 -10.86 -16.57 0.80
N ASN A 69 -9.93 -17.54 0.90
CA ASN A 69 -8.90 -17.76 -0.11
C ASN A 69 -9.46 -18.15 -1.48
N GLY A 70 -10.66 -18.75 -1.53
CA GLY A 70 -11.36 -19.08 -2.77
C GLY A 70 -12.27 -17.96 -3.30
N GLU A 71 -12.61 -16.99 -2.46
CA GLU A 71 -13.57 -15.92 -2.79
C GLU A 71 -12.91 -14.57 -3.11
N SER A 72 -11.75 -14.26 -2.52
CA SER A 72 -11.10 -12.96 -2.66
C SER A 72 -9.58 -13.07 -2.69
N GLU A 73 -9.01 -12.82 -3.88
CA GLU A 73 -7.55 -12.77 -4.07
C GLU A 73 -6.91 -11.65 -3.22
N ALA A 74 -7.58 -10.50 -3.12
CA ALA A 74 -7.12 -9.39 -2.30
C ALA A 74 -7.04 -9.75 -0.81
N ALA A 75 -8.07 -10.43 -0.27
CA ALA A 75 -8.06 -10.87 1.12
C ALA A 75 -7.01 -11.97 1.37
N ARG A 76 -6.81 -12.88 0.40
CA ARG A 76 -5.72 -13.88 0.42
C ARG A 76 -4.35 -13.20 0.46
N LEU A 77 -4.13 -12.20 -0.40
CA LEU A 77 -2.88 -11.43 -0.43
C LEU A 77 -2.60 -10.76 0.92
N MET A 78 -3.59 -10.16 1.57
CA MET A 78 -3.40 -9.58 2.91
C MET A 78 -3.00 -10.63 3.95
N SER A 79 -3.52 -11.86 3.84
CA SER A 79 -3.08 -12.96 4.70
C SER A 79 -1.63 -13.35 4.44
N ASP A 80 -1.22 -13.43 3.18
CA ASP A 80 0.15 -13.80 2.79
C ASP A 80 1.16 -12.72 3.18
N VAL A 81 0.80 -11.44 3.04
CA VAL A 81 1.59 -10.30 3.54
C VAL A 81 1.75 -10.35 5.05
N SER A 82 0.66 -10.61 5.79
CA SER A 82 0.70 -10.72 7.26
C SER A 82 1.59 -11.87 7.74
N ASP A 83 1.62 -12.98 7.00
CA ASP A 83 2.48 -14.13 7.33
C ASP A 83 3.94 -13.85 7.00
N ALA A 84 4.24 -13.28 5.81
CA ALA A 84 5.60 -12.92 5.44
C ALA A 84 6.22 -11.87 6.38
N ALA A 85 5.41 -10.94 6.90
CA ALA A 85 5.88 -9.97 7.89
C ALA A 85 6.34 -10.61 9.22
N LYS A 86 5.90 -11.84 9.53
CA LYS A 86 6.24 -12.58 10.76
C LYS A 86 7.36 -13.61 10.55
N HIS A 87 7.55 -14.05 9.30
CA HIS A 87 8.41 -15.16 8.96
C HIS A 87 9.39 -14.73 7.87
N VAL A 88 10.70 -14.89 8.12
CA VAL A 88 11.73 -14.60 7.12
C VAL A 88 11.52 -15.44 5.85
N PHE A 89 11.09 -16.69 6.01
CA PHE A 89 10.72 -17.59 4.92
C PHE A 89 9.39 -18.27 5.23
N LEU A 90 8.50 -18.34 4.25
CA LEU A 90 7.27 -19.12 4.34
C LEU A 90 7.49 -20.56 3.87
N ASP A 91 6.77 -21.50 4.49
CA ASP A 91 6.82 -22.92 4.12
C ASP A 91 6.40 -23.19 2.67
N ASP A 92 5.47 -22.38 2.14
CA ASP A 92 5.07 -22.40 0.72
C ASP A 92 5.67 -21.20 -0.01
N HIS A 93 6.72 -21.45 -0.79
CA HIS A 93 7.41 -20.43 -1.58
C HIS A 93 6.51 -19.67 -2.55
N ARG A 94 5.36 -20.22 -2.96
CA ARG A 94 4.42 -19.54 -3.87
C ARG A 94 3.67 -18.39 -3.19
N ARG A 95 3.66 -18.38 -1.86
CA ARG A 95 3.11 -17.32 -1.00
C ARG A 95 4.19 -16.32 -0.58
N GLN A 96 5.46 -16.60 -0.88
CA GLN A 96 6.55 -15.71 -0.53
C GLN A 96 6.31 -14.35 -1.17
N ASN A 97 6.49 -13.32 -0.36
CA ASN A 97 6.35 -11.95 -0.81
C ASN A 97 7.27 -11.02 -0.03
N ASN A 98 7.48 -9.83 -0.59
CA ASN A 98 8.19 -8.74 0.06
C ASN A 98 7.45 -7.43 -0.17
N ILE A 99 7.40 -6.57 0.84
CA ILE A 99 6.85 -5.22 0.73
C ILE A 99 8.00 -4.25 0.49
N PHE A 100 7.84 -3.36 -0.48
CA PHE A 100 8.77 -2.25 -0.68
C PHE A 100 8.02 -0.96 -0.97
N VAL A 101 8.72 0.17 -0.81
CA VAL A 101 8.20 1.50 -1.15
C VAL A 101 8.93 2.04 -2.37
N ALA A 102 8.20 2.70 -3.28
CA ALA A 102 8.79 3.43 -4.38
C ALA A 102 8.07 4.76 -4.63
N ALA A 103 8.83 5.82 -4.90
CA ALA A 103 8.29 7.09 -5.35
C ALA A 103 7.79 6.95 -6.79
N MET A 104 6.51 7.26 -7.02
CA MET A 104 5.88 7.20 -8.32
C MET A 104 5.85 8.59 -8.94
N PHE A 105 6.38 8.71 -10.15
CA PHE A 105 6.34 9.93 -10.95
C PHE A 105 5.63 9.67 -12.28
N GLU A 106 4.81 10.63 -12.69
CA GLU A 106 4.28 10.71 -14.04
C GLU A 106 5.16 11.63 -14.88
N VAL A 107 5.38 11.25 -16.14
CA VAL A 107 6.13 12.03 -17.13
C VAL A 107 5.16 12.49 -18.22
N ASN A 108 5.10 13.79 -18.51
CA ASN A 108 4.26 14.31 -19.60
C ASN A 108 4.99 14.22 -20.97
N ALA A 109 4.37 14.77 -22.02
CA ALA A 109 4.94 14.80 -23.37
C ALA A 109 6.17 15.71 -23.46
N GLU A 110 6.22 16.76 -22.63
CA GLU A 110 7.32 17.73 -22.54
C GLU A 110 8.54 17.19 -21.78
N GLY A 111 8.41 16.04 -21.11
CA GLY A 111 9.47 15.44 -20.29
C GLY A 111 9.55 16.00 -18.86
N ASP A 112 8.55 16.76 -18.42
CA ASP A 112 8.40 17.19 -17.04
C ASP A 112 7.82 16.07 -16.17
N PHE A 113 8.06 16.18 -14.87
CA PHE A 113 7.74 15.19 -13.86
C PHE A 113 6.67 15.68 -12.89
N ARG A 114 5.68 14.85 -12.61
CA ARG A 114 4.67 15.06 -11.56
C ARG A 114 4.77 13.92 -10.57
N PHE A 115 5.05 14.23 -9.31
CA PHE A 115 4.98 13.24 -8.25
C PHE A 115 3.53 12.79 -8.07
N ILE A 116 3.28 11.50 -8.17
CA ILE A 116 1.96 10.90 -7.98
C ILE A 116 1.76 10.58 -6.50
N ARG A 117 2.61 9.72 -5.94
CA ARG A 117 2.62 9.32 -4.52
C ARG A 117 3.84 8.44 -4.26
N ASN A 118 4.12 8.15 -3.00
CA ASN A 118 4.88 6.97 -2.63
C ASN A 118 3.95 5.75 -2.73
N GLY A 119 4.27 4.81 -3.61
CA GLY A 119 3.57 3.54 -3.74
C GLY A 119 4.13 2.53 -2.75
N VAL A 120 3.25 1.74 -2.13
CA VAL A 120 3.62 0.55 -1.36
C VAL A 120 3.28 -0.64 -2.22
N PHE A 121 4.29 -1.45 -2.52
CA PHE A 121 4.16 -2.56 -3.46
C PHE A 121 4.47 -3.87 -2.76
N VAL A 122 3.74 -4.91 -3.15
CA VAL A 122 3.97 -6.30 -2.73
C VAL A 122 4.49 -7.07 -3.93
N GLU A 123 5.76 -7.46 -3.90
CA GLU A 123 6.31 -8.39 -4.87
C GLU A 123 5.95 -9.81 -4.43
N HIS A 124 4.90 -10.39 -5.03
CA HIS A 124 4.36 -11.69 -4.66
C HIS A 124 4.77 -12.76 -5.67
N ALA A 125 5.31 -13.88 -5.21
CA ALA A 125 5.88 -14.92 -6.08
C ALA A 125 4.91 -15.45 -7.16
N SER A 126 3.62 -15.52 -6.86
CA SER A 126 2.60 -16.01 -7.80
C SER A 126 1.66 -14.95 -8.37
N LEU A 127 1.61 -13.74 -7.79
CA LEU A 127 0.68 -12.68 -8.22
C LEU A 127 1.42 -11.52 -8.91
N GLY A 128 2.75 -11.55 -8.95
CA GLY A 128 3.55 -10.44 -9.45
C GLY A 128 3.54 -9.25 -8.49
N CYS A 129 3.81 -8.07 -9.04
CA CYS A 129 3.87 -6.83 -8.26
C CYS A 129 2.46 -6.25 -8.09
N GLN A 130 2.03 -6.11 -6.84
CA GLN A 130 0.69 -5.62 -6.48
C GLN A 130 0.80 -4.28 -5.74
N ASP A 131 -0.09 -3.34 -6.05
CA ASP A 131 -0.23 -2.10 -5.29
C ASP A 131 -0.97 -2.39 -3.98
N PHE A 132 -0.26 -2.31 -2.86
CA PHE A 132 -0.81 -2.64 -1.54
C PHE A 132 -2.06 -1.83 -1.22
N MET A 133 -2.08 -0.54 -1.53
CA MET A 133 -3.21 0.33 -1.15
C MET A 133 -4.47 -0.02 -1.92
N ALA A 134 -4.34 -0.34 -3.22
CA ALA A 134 -5.46 -0.78 -4.03
C ALA A 134 -5.95 -2.19 -3.63
N ALA A 135 -5.01 -3.13 -3.42
CA ALA A 135 -5.34 -4.48 -3.01
C ALA A 135 -6.00 -4.51 -1.62
N SER A 136 -5.48 -3.75 -0.66
CA SER A 136 -6.05 -3.70 0.69
C SER A 136 -7.41 -3.01 0.70
N LEU A 137 -7.64 -1.99 -0.14
CA LEU A 137 -8.97 -1.38 -0.32
C LEU A 137 -9.98 -2.42 -0.83
N SER A 138 -9.61 -3.21 -1.85
CA SER A 138 -10.45 -4.31 -2.34
C SER A 138 -10.73 -5.36 -1.25
N ALA A 139 -9.74 -5.68 -0.41
CA ALA A 139 -9.93 -6.58 0.73
C ALA A 139 -10.85 -5.99 1.81
N ILE A 140 -10.76 -4.68 2.07
CA ILE A 140 -11.66 -3.95 3.00
C ILE A 140 -13.10 -3.99 2.50
N ASP A 141 -13.32 -3.76 1.20
CA ASP A 141 -14.64 -3.84 0.58
C ASP A 141 -15.22 -5.25 0.67
N TYR A 142 -14.38 -6.27 0.40
CA TYR A 142 -14.76 -7.66 0.56
C TYR A 142 -15.22 -7.94 2.00
N TRP A 143 -14.44 -7.54 3.01
CA TRP A 143 -14.78 -7.81 4.40
C TRP A 143 -16.00 -7.04 4.89
N SER A 144 -16.16 -5.79 4.45
CA SER A 144 -17.36 -4.99 4.73
C SER A 144 -18.62 -5.68 4.22
N LYS A 145 -18.58 -6.22 3.00
CA LYS A 145 -19.70 -6.99 2.41
C LYS A 145 -19.88 -8.36 3.08
N LYS A 146 -18.79 -9.14 3.23
CA LYS A 146 -18.81 -10.50 3.78
C LYS A 146 -19.35 -10.55 5.21
N ARG A 147 -19.11 -9.49 6.00
CA ARG A 147 -19.58 -9.36 7.38
C ARG A 147 -20.81 -8.48 7.54
N GLY A 148 -21.33 -7.88 6.46
CA GLY A 148 -22.48 -6.99 6.51
C GLY A 148 -22.27 -5.75 7.39
N LEU A 149 -21.07 -5.16 7.36
CA LEU A 149 -20.72 -3.98 8.15
C LEU A 149 -21.38 -2.74 7.53
N ASN A 150 -22.13 -1.97 8.33
CA ASN A 150 -22.72 -0.71 7.88
C ASN A 150 -21.79 0.45 8.24
N ILE A 151 -20.69 0.58 7.50
CA ILE A 151 -19.72 1.66 7.69
C ILE A 151 -19.93 2.77 6.66
N ALA A 152 -20.03 4.01 7.12
CA ALA A 152 -20.11 5.20 6.27
C ALA A 152 -18.72 5.65 5.76
N TRP A 153 -17.83 4.70 5.50
CA TRP A 153 -16.46 4.95 5.06
C TRP A 153 -16.30 4.56 3.59
N SER A 154 -15.64 5.42 2.82
CA SER A 154 -15.28 5.16 1.43
C SER A 154 -13.83 5.57 1.21
N GLY A 155 -12.95 4.58 1.05
CA GLY A 155 -11.55 4.80 0.71
C GLY A 155 -11.34 5.05 -0.77
N SER A 156 -10.36 5.89 -1.11
CA SER A 156 -9.82 6.02 -2.47
C SER A 156 -8.32 6.27 -2.38
N VAL A 157 -7.54 5.62 -3.25
CA VAL A 157 -6.08 5.81 -3.25
C VAL A 157 -5.78 7.26 -3.62
N ARG A 158 -5.03 7.96 -2.76
CA ARG A 158 -4.74 9.39 -2.93
C ARG A 158 -3.52 9.60 -3.80
N GLU A 159 -3.61 10.61 -4.66
CA GLU A 159 -2.48 11.18 -5.37
C GLU A 159 -2.14 12.56 -4.78
N ALA A 160 -0.90 12.98 -4.98
CA ALA A 160 -0.41 14.30 -4.66
C ALA A 160 -0.93 15.35 -5.66
N SER A 161 -0.47 16.59 -5.50
CA SER A 161 -0.80 17.69 -6.40
C SER A 161 -0.51 17.36 -7.87
N ASN A 162 -1.44 17.73 -8.74
CA ASN A 162 -1.40 17.53 -10.19
C ASN A 162 -0.37 18.42 -10.95
N LYS A 163 0.66 18.94 -10.28
CA LYS A 163 1.65 19.87 -10.85
C LYS A 163 2.87 19.14 -11.41
N PHE A 164 3.25 19.50 -12.64
CA PHE A 164 4.48 19.07 -13.29
C PHE A 164 5.64 20.04 -13.01
N PHE A 165 6.85 19.50 -12.99
CA PHE A 165 8.10 20.22 -12.77
C PHE A 165 9.19 19.70 -13.71
N PRO A 166 10.14 20.55 -14.16
CA PRO A 166 11.25 20.12 -15.03
C PRO A 166 12.21 19.08 -14.43
N THR A 167 12.12 18.85 -13.13
CA THR A 167 12.97 17.92 -12.37
C THR A 167 12.09 17.11 -11.43
N ALA A 168 12.27 15.78 -11.40
CA ALA A 168 11.68 14.93 -10.38
C ALA A 168 12.39 15.20 -9.05
N PHE A 169 11.66 15.43 -7.97
CA PHE A 169 12.31 15.65 -6.67
C PHE A 169 11.55 15.00 -5.52
N LEU A 170 12.29 14.66 -4.47
CA LEU A 170 11.77 14.17 -3.20
C LEU A 170 12.35 14.98 -2.04
N TYR A 171 11.62 15.05 -0.92
CA TYR A 171 12.10 15.68 0.30
C TYR A 171 12.67 14.65 1.27
N PHE A 172 13.91 14.84 1.72
CA PHE A 172 14.46 14.09 2.83
C PHE A 172 14.06 14.75 4.15
N ASP A 173 13.33 13.99 4.98
CA ASP A 173 12.97 14.37 6.34
C ASP A 173 13.39 13.26 7.32
N PRO A 174 14.33 13.53 8.25
CA PRO A 174 14.87 12.50 9.14
C PRO A 174 13.82 11.94 10.13
N ARG A 175 12.66 12.59 10.29
CA ARG A 175 11.57 12.08 11.14
C ARG A 175 10.89 10.85 10.55
N PHE A 176 10.93 10.71 9.22
CA PHE A 176 10.27 9.62 8.51
C PHE A 176 11.26 8.62 7.91
N CYS A 177 12.55 8.96 7.89
CA CYS A 177 13.60 8.11 7.38
C CYS A 177 14.87 8.30 8.23
N ILE A 178 15.05 7.41 9.21
CA ILE A 178 16.20 7.43 10.14
C ILE A 178 17.52 7.23 9.39
N HIS A 179 17.48 6.48 8.29
CA HIS A 179 18.60 6.25 7.39
C HIS A 179 18.12 6.34 5.94
N MET A 180 18.92 6.94 5.06
CA MET A 180 18.61 7.07 3.64
C MET A 180 19.87 6.75 2.82
N SER A 181 19.94 5.52 2.31
CA SER A 181 20.97 5.11 1.35
C SER A 181 20.45 5.09 -0.08
N THR A 182 19.18 4.76 -0.26
CA THR A 182 18.56 4.52 -1.56
C THR A 182 17.09 4.95 -1.55
N ALA A 183 16.60 5.37 -2.71
CA ALA A 183 15.18 5.56 -2.97
C ALA A 183 14.83 4.80 -4.25
N ARG A 184 13.75 4.03 -4.24
CA ARG A 184 13.24 3.39 -5.46
C ARG A 184 12.31 4.38 -6.15
N ILE A 185 12.49 4.56 -7.46
CA ILE A 185 11.69 5.48 -8.27
C ILE A 185 11.07 4.67 -9.41
N MET A 186 9.79 4.90 -9.65
CA MET A 186 9.04 4.32 -10.76
C MET A 186 8.43 5.45 -11.57
N PHE A 187 8.65 5.42 -12.88
CA PHE A 187 8.11 6.40 -13.81
C PHE A 187 6.92 5.81 -14.56
N TYR A 188 5.97 6.69 -14.86
CA TYR A 188 4.73 6.32 -15.50
C TYR A 188 4.31 7.37 -16.53
N ARG A 189 3.42 6.97 -17.43
CA ARG A 189 2.65 7.87 -18.31
C ARG A 189 1.16 7.58 -18.12
N ARG A 190 0.32 8.57 -18.37
CA ARG A 190 -1.12 8.35 -18.54
C ARG A 190 -1.45 8.13 -20.00
N ASP A 191 -2.29 7.14 -20.29
CA ASP A 191 -2.93 7.00 -21.59
C ASP A 191 -4.11 7.98 -21.74
N ASP A 192 -4.75 7.98 -22.91
CA ASP A 192 -5.89 8.85 -23.22
C ASP A 192 -7.13 8.57 -22.33
N ALA A 193 -7.21 7.37 -21.74
CA ALA A 193 -8.25 6.98 -20.81
C ALA A 193 -7.91 7.34 -19.34
N GLY A 194 -6.71 7.91 -19.11
CA GLY A 194 -6.21 8.29 -17.79
C GLY A 194 -5.56 7.16 -17.00
N ASN A 195 -5.39 5.97 -17.59
CA ASN A 195 -4.73 4.84 -16.95
C ASN A 195 -3.23 5.08 -16.86
N ILE A 196 -2.65 4.72 -15.72
CA ILE A 196 -1.23 4.89 -15.44
C ILE A 196 -0.49 3.64 -15.93
N MET A 197 0.48 3.81 -16.83
CA MET A 197 1.31 2.74 -17.38
C MET A 197 2.78 2.98 -17.06
N LEU A 198 3.51 1.90 -16.74
CA LEU A 198 4.95 1.98 -16.48
C LEU A 198 5.66 2.56 -17.71
N PHE A 199 6.58 3.49 -17.48
CA PHE A 199 7.32 4.19 -18.51
C PHE A 199 8.79 4.27 -18.11
N ASP A 200 9.69 4.11 -19.08
CA ASP A 200 11.13 4.25 -18.87
C ASP A 200 11.63 5.51 -19.61
N PRO A 201 11.78 6.65 -18.92
CA PRO A 201 12.25 7.89 -19.56
C PRO A 201 13.72 7.79 -19.96
N GLU A 202 14.05 8.23 -21.18
CA GLU A 202 15.44 8.25 -21.68
C GLU A 202 16.38 9.10 -20.80
N VAL A 203 15.86 10.18 -20.21
CA VAL A 203 16.60 11.09 -19.34
C VAL A 203 15.80 11.38 -18.09
N VAL A 204 16.42 11.16 -16.93
CA VAL A 204 15.85 11.52 -15.62
C VAL A 204 16.69 12.60 -14.98
N ARG A 205 16.07 13.73 -14.67
CA ARG A 205 16.63 14.74 -13.76
C ARG A 205 16.01 14.53 -12.40
N PHE A 206 16.81 14.12 -11.42
CA PHE A 206 16.34 13.80 -10.08
C PHE A 206 17.09 14.58 -9.00
N GLU A 207 16.35 15.09 -8.02
CA GLU A 207 16.89 15.82 -6.86
C GLU A 207 16.31 15.29 -5.54
N VAL A 208 17.17 15.16 -4.53
CA VAL A 208 16.71 15.06 -3.13
C VAL A 208 16.91 16.41 -2.46
N ARG A 209 15.82 17.01 -2.02
CA ARG A 209 15.81 18.30 -1.33
C ARG A 209 15.71 18.06 0.16
N LYS A 210 16.40 18.84 0.98
CA LYS A 210 16.09 18.85 2.42
C LYS A 210 14.72 19.48 2.61
N THR A 211 13.87 18.93 3.47
CA THR A 211 12.70 19.69 3.92
C THR A 211 13.22 21.01 4.47
N SER A 212 12.71 22.14 3.99
CA SER A 212 12.93 23.40 4.69
C SER A 212 12.50 23.19 6.13
N PRO A 213 13.27 23.60 7.16
CA PRO A 213 12.69 23.77 8.48
C PRO A 213 11.49 24.68 8.25
N ARG A 214 10.27 24.16 8.43
CA ARG A 214 9.07 24.97 8.28
C ARG A 214 9.19 26.08 9.32
N GLY A 215 9.18 27.33 8.85
CA GLY A 215 8.84 28.49 9.68
C GLY A 215 7.39 28.45 10.11
#